data_AF-A0A9E2MWU7-F1
#
_entry.id   AF-A0A9E2MWU7-F1
#
_cell.length_a   1.000
_cell.length_b   1.000
_cell.length_c   1.000
_cell.angle_alpha   90.00
_cell.angle_beta   90.00
_cell.angle_gamma   90.00
#
_symmetry.space_group_name_H-M   'P 1'
#
loop_
_entity.id
_entity.type
_entity.pdbx_description
1 polymer ?
#
loop_
_entity_poly.entity_id
_entity_poly.type
_entity_poly.pdbx_seq_one_letter_code
_entity_poly.pdbx_strand_id
1 'polypeptide(L)' 'AKLNVDENPLTASRYDVRSIPTMLLFKDGKLVNSLVGALPKETIEQHIISIMKTN' A
#
# COMPACT_ATOMS: atom_id res chain seq x y z
N ALA A 1 -6.31 -3.40 6.12
CA ALA A 1 -5.80 -4.69 6.65
C ALA A 1 -4.31 -4.55 6.99
N LYS A 2 -3.76 -5.45 7.82
CA LYS A 2 -2.32 -5.53 8.11
C LYS A 2 -1.81 -6.91 7.73
N LEU A 3 -0.58 -7.01 7.27
CA LEU A 3 0.09 -8.26 6.89
C LEU A 3 1.52 -8.24 7.42
N ASN A 4 1.93 -9.31 8.10
CA ASN A 4 3.31 -9.50 8.52
C ASN A 4 4.10 -10.12 7.36
N VAL A 5 5.17 -9.46 6.90
CA VAL A 5 5.98 -9.92 5.76
C VAL A 5 6.84 -11.13 6.09
N ASP A 6 7.24 -11.31 7.35
CA ASP A 6 8.06 -12.43 7.79
C ASP A 6 7.26 -13.75 7.76
N GLU A 7 5.97 -13.67 8.10
CA GLU A 7 5.03 -14.80 8.04
C GLU A 7 4.48 -15.03 6.63
N ASN A 8 4.51 -14.01 5.76
CA ASN A 8 3.89 -14.04 4.43
C ASN A 8 4.88 -13.62 3.31
N PRO A 9 6.05 -14.27 3.19
CA PRO A 9 7.11 -13.85 2.27
C PRO A 9 6.68 -13.94 0.79
N LEU A 10 5.84 -14.91 0.43
CA LEU A 10 5.30 -15.06 -0.93
C LEU A 10 4.39 -13.89 -1.31
N THR A 11 3.57 -13.41 -0.37
CA THR A 11 2.69 -12.26 -0.59
C THR A 11 3.50 -10.98 -0.69
N ALA A 12 4.51 -10.80 0.16
CA ALA A 12 5.44 -9.68 0.08
C ALA A 12 6.16 -9.64 -1.28
N SER A 13 6.69 -10.79 -1.73
CA SER A 13 7.34 -10.91 -3.04
C SER A 13 6.38 -10.66 -4.20
N ARG A 14 5.14 -11.18 -4.15
CA ARG A 14 4.12 -10.97 -5.20
C ARG A 14 3.83 -9.49 -5.46
N TYR A 15 3.85 -8.67 -4.40
CA TYR A 15 3.59 -7.24 -4.47
C TYR A 15 4.86 -6.39 -4.39
N ASP A 16 6.03 -6.98 -4.63
CA ASP A 16 7.32 -6.28 -4.68
C ASP A 16 7.64 -5.47 -3.40
N VAL A 17 7.19 -5.95 -2.23
CA VAL A 17 7.46 -5.33 -0.94
C VAL A 17 8.89 -5.64 -0.51
N ARG A 18 9.80 -4.69 -0.75
CA ARG A 18 11.24 -4.80 -0.43
C ARG A 18 11.65 -4.08 0.86
N SER A 19 10.79 -3.19 1.34
CA SER A 19 11.05 -2.33 2.51
C SER A 19 9.80 -2.25 3.38
N ILE A 20 9.98 -2.17 4.69
CA ILE A 20 8.88 -1.93 5.64
C ILE A 20 9.03 -0.57 6.32
N PRO A 21 7.92 0.11 6.65
CA PRO A 21 6.53 -0.23 6.31
C PRO A 21 6.22 0.08 4.84
N THR A 22 5.35 -0.72 4.21
CA THR A 22 4.78 -0.46 2.88
C THR A 22 3.25 -0.60 2.93
N MET A 23 2.54 0.37 2.39
CA MET A 23 1.07 0.34 2.25
C MET A 23 0.71 0.16 0.79
N LEU A 24 -0.06 -0.89 0.50
CA LEU A 24 -0.59 -1.18 -0.82
C LEU A 24 -2.04 -0.70 -0.90
N LEU A 25 -2.36 0.13 -1.89
CA LEU A 25 -3.69 0.68 -2.09
C LEU A 25 -4.38 -0.09 -3.21
N PHE A 26 -5.51 -0.69 -2.88
CA PHE A 26 -6.34 -1.44 -3.82
C PHE A 26 -7.66 -0.71 -4.08
N LYS A 27 -8.09 -0.71 -5.34
CA LYS A 27 -9.42 -0.25 -5.78
C LYS A 27 -10.00 -1.30 -6.72
N ASP A 28 -11.22 -1.76 -6.46
CA ASP A 28 -11.91 -2.79 -7.25
C ASP A 28 -11.08 -4.06 -7.48
N GLY A 29 -10.34 -4.49 -6.43
CA GLY A 29 -9.48 -5.66 -6.47
C GLY A 29 -8.16 -5.48 -7.25
N LYS A 30 -7.90 -4.29 -7.81
CA LYS A 30 -6.66 -3.96 -8.52
C LYS A 30 -5.75 -3.12 -7.63
N LEU A 31 -4.46 -3.42 -7.64
CA LEU A 31 -3.45 -2.57 -7.01
C LEU A 31 -3.35 -1.27 -7.82
N VAL A 32 -3.65 -0.14 -7.19
CA VAL A 32 -3.63 1.18 -7.85
C VAL A 32 -2.49 2.07 -7.40
N ASN A 33 -1.92 1.82 -6.21
CA ASN A 33 -0.77 2.58 -5.72
C ASN A 33 -0.04 1.82 -4.60
N SER A 34 1.21 2.21 -4.32
CA SER A 34 2.02 1.71 -3.21
C SER A 34 2.77 2.86 -2.54
N LEU A 35 2.70 2.93 -1.21
CA LEU A 35 3.42 3.91 -0.41
C LEU A 35 4.48 3.21 0.42
N VAL A 36 5.74 3.63 0.28
CA VAL A 36 6.88 3.00 0.97
C VAL A 36 7.41 3.96 2.03
N GLY A 37 7.70 3.42 3.21
CA GLY A 37 8.24 4.15 4.35
C GLY A 37 7.16 4.72 5.28
N ALA A 38 7.61 5.30 6.38
CA ALA A 38 6.75 6.01 7.31
C ALA A 38 6.44 7.40 6.74
N LEU A 39 5.17 7.64 6.43
CA LEU A 39 4.68 8.91 5.89
C LEU A 39 3.82 9.64 6.94
N PRO A 40 3.80 10.98 6.94
CA PRO A 40 2.85 11.76 7.72
C PRO A 40 1.39 11.41 7.37
N LYS A 41 0.50 11.63 8.33
CA LYS A 41 -0.93 11.34 8.18
C LYS A 41 -1.52 12.07 6.97
N GLU A 42 -1.19 13.34 6.81
CA GLU A 42 -1.71 14.23 5.76
C GLU A 42 -1.34 13.71 4.37
N THR A 43 -0.12 13.18 4.21
CA THR A 43 0.33 12.58 2.94
C THR A 43 -0.46 11.32 2.62
N ILE A 44 -0.69 10.45 3.61
CA ILE A 44 -1.49 9.23 3.42
C ILE A 44 -2.93 9.58 3.02
N GLU A 45 -3.54 10.56 3.70
CA GLU A 45 -4.89 11.05 3.39
C GLU A 45 -4.99 11.59 1.96
N GLN A 46 -4.01 12.37 1.51
CA GLN A 46 -3.96 12.89 0.14
C GLN A 46 -3.94 11.77 -0.91
N HIS A 47 -3.13 10.72 -0.70
CA HIS A 47 -3.07 9.58 -1.61
C HIS A 47 -4.41 8.84 -1.68
N ILE A 48 -5.08 8.64 -0.53
CA ILE A 48 -6.39 7.99 -0.47
C ILE A 48 -7.45 8.84 -1.19
N ILE A 49 -7.48 10.15 -0.95
CA ILE A 49 -8.45 11.04 -1.62
C ILE A 49 -8.22 11.07 -3.12
N SER A 50 -6.96 11.05 -3.57
CA SER A 50 -6.60 11.02 -5.00
C SER A 50 -7.20 9.80 -5.70
N ILE A 51 -7.02 8.58 -5.15
CA ILE A 51 -7.54 7.36 -5.77
C ILE A 51 -9.08 7.27 -5.75
N MET A 52 -9.74 7.94 -4.81
CA MET A 52 -11.21 7.99 -4.75
C MET A 52 -11.80 8.91 -5.83
N LYS A 53 -11.09 9.95 -6.25
CA LYS A 53 -11.57 10.94 -7.23
C LYS A 53 -11.38 10.52 -8.69
N THR A 54 -10.45 9.61 -8.98
CA THR A 54 -10.24 9.10 -10.34
C THR A 54 -11.34 8.12 -10.72
N ASN A 55 -12.21 8.51 -11.67
CA ASN A 55 -13.35 7.75 -12.17
C ASN A 55 -13.13 7.35 -13.62
#